data_AF-A0A3N5P3C4-F1
#
_entry.id   AF-A0A3N5P3C4-F1
#
_cell.length_a   1.000
_cell.length_b   1.000
_cell.length_c   1.000
_cell.angle_alpha   90.00
_cell.angle_beta   90.00
_cell.angle_gamma   90.00
#
_symmetry.space_group_name_H-M   'P 1'
#
loop_
_entity.id
_entity.type
_entity.pdbx_description
1 polymer ?
#
loop_
_entity_poly.entity_id
_entity_poly.type
_entity_poly.pdbx_seq_one_letter_code
_entity_poly.pdbx_strand_id
1 'polypeptide(L)'
;MNRATTSFIAALVTATVLSPRASTAMNIQMFDLLMDEDQREYVEYLVEVTRRVFIEMNQKDAAEKVEVLFEAERSGGHQSVGERQIRDILQRMRSFNAERPNSPLRFDVEGAMLQTLVNNGIDIPNQFRRNLDQRLREKPFWPRRPTRKG
;
A
#
# COMPACT_ATOMS: atom_id res chain seq x y z
N MET A 1 -2.59 26.35 68.94
CA MET A 1 -2.83 27.26 67.80
C MET A 1 -2.29 26.59 66.55
N ASN A 2 -3.10 25.83 65.81
CA ASN A 2 -4.04 26.22 64.73
C ASN A 2 -3.38 25.95 63.36
N ARG A 3 -3.81 24.89 62.65
CA ARG A 3 -4.65 24.93 61.41
C ARG A 3 -3.88 25.48 60.18
N ALA A 4 -3.95 24.94 58.96
CA ALA A 4 -4.93 24.10 58.31
C ALA A 4 -4.31 23.36 57.10
N THR A 5 -4.99 22.27 56.72
CA THR A 5 -4.91 21.51 55.47
C THR A 5 -5.15 22.34 54.21
N THR A 6 -4.47 22.06 53.10
CA THR A 6 -5.03 22.22 51.74
C THR A 6 -4.38 21.23 50.77
N SER A 7 -5.17 20.25 50.32
CA SER A 7 -4.84 19.39 49.17
C SER A 7 -4.87 20.19 47.87
N PHE A 8 -3.97 19.89 46.94
CA PHE A 8 -4.20 20.10 45.51
C PHE A 8 -4.03 18.77 44.76
N ILE A 9 -5.13 18.36 44.13
CA ILE A 9 -5.25 17.31 43.13
C ILE A 9 -4.72 17.86 41.79
N ALA A 10 -4.38 16.94 40.87
CA ALA A 10 -4.34 17.09 39.40
C ALA A 10 -2.91 17.17 38.81
N ALA A 11 -2.54 16.45 37.76
CA ALA A 11 -3.26 15.51 36.91
C ALA A 11 -2.25 14.51 36.33
N LEU A 12 -2.70 13.27 36.18
CA LEU A 12 -2.07 12.21 35.41
C LEU A 12 -1.84 12.73 33.98
N VAL A 13 -0.59 12.97 33.58
CA VAL A 13 -0.26 13.21 32.18
C VAL A 13 -0.34 11.86 31.47
N THR A 14 -1.53 11.51 31.00
CA THR A 14 -1.72 10.44 30.04
C THR A 14 -1.03 10.88 28.76
N ALA A 15 0.21 10.43 28.56
CA ALA A 15 0.88 10.48 27.28
C ALA A 15 0.05 9.63 26.30
N THR A 16 -0.93 10.26 25.68
CA THR A 16 -1.59 9.72 24.49
C THR A 16 -0.52 9.71 23.42
N VAL A 17 0.16 8.58 23.27
CA VAL A 17 0.90 8.25 22.05
C VAL A 17 -0.15 8.07 20.96
N LEU A 18 -0.72 9.18 20.51
CA LEU A 18 -1.39 9.31 19.23
C LEU A 18 -0.27 9.28 18.19
N SER A 19 0.41 8.14 18.07
CA SER A 19 1.12 7.83 16.84
C SER A 19 0.04 7.80 15.78
N PRO A 20 0.01 8.76 14.83
CA PRO A 20 -0.81 8.59 13.65
C PRO A 20 -0.29 7.30 13.04
N ARG A 21 -1.10 6.25 13.05
CA ARG A 21 -0.80 5.02 12.32
C ARG A 21 -0.83 5.42 10.86
N ALA A 22 0.31 5.89 10.36
CA ALA A 22 0.49 6.43 9.03
C ALA A 22 0.28 5.28 8.04
N SER A 23 -0.98 5.14 7.65
CA SER A 23 -1.43 4.31 6.55
C SER A 23 -1.12 5.00 5.25
N THR A 24 0.16 5.25 4.99
CA THR A 24 0.50 5.85 3.72
C THR A 24 0.72 4.71 2.75
N ALA A 25 -0.27 4.50 1.89
CA ALA A 25 -0.08 3.84 0.62
C ALA A 25 1.27 4.27 0.02
N MET A 26 2.01 3.33 -0.55
CA MET A 26 3.40 3.58 -0.94
C MET A 26 3.43 4.58 -2.10
N ASN A 27 3.93 5.78 -1.82
CA ASN A 27 4.18 6.77 -2.86
C ASN A 27 5.23 6.22 -3.84
N ILE A 28 5.01 6.46 -5.13
CA ILE A 28 5.90 6.05 -6.23
C ILE A 28 7.36 6.47 -5.98
N GLN A 29 7.61 7.65 -5.43
CA GLN A 29 8.98 8.10 -5.11
C GLN A 29 9.65 7.22 -4.06
N MET A 30 8.91 6.79 -3.03
CA MET A 30 9.46 5.90 -2.00
C MET A 30 9.69 4.49 -2.56
N PHE A 31 8.79 4.03 -3.43
CA PHE A 31 8.95 2.79 -4.16
C PHE A 31 10.21 2.82 -5.06
N ASP A 32 10.46 3.93 -5.75
CA ASP A 32 11.64 4.11 -6.62
C ASP A 32 12.98 4.13 -5.84
N LEU A 33 12.94 4.38 -4.52
CA LEU A 33 14.12 4.31 -3.64
C LEU A 33 14.43 2.89 -3.13
N LEU A 34 13.50 1.96 -3.31
CA LEU A 34 13.71 0.54 -3.00
C LEU A 34 14.65 -0.09 -4.03
N MET A 35 15.38 -1.12 -3.62
CA MET A 35 16.11 -1.98 -4.55
C MET A 35 15.15 -2.73 -5.45
N ASP A 36 15.56 -3.10 -6.66
CA ASP A 36 14.72 -3.84 -7.62
C ASP A 36 14.09 -5.10 -7.02
N GLU A 37 14.81 -5.78 -6.12
CA GLU A 37 14.30 -6.96 -5.40
C GLU A 37 13.23 -6.59 -4.38
N ASP A 38 13.44 -5.55 -3.57
CA ASP A 38 12.43 -5.05 -2.61
C ASP A 38 11.19 -4.48 -3.34
N GLN A 39 11.37 -3.88 -4.53
CA GLN A 39 10.25 -3.45 -5.37
C GLN A 39 9.40 -4.63 -5.82
N ARG A 40 10.05 -5.73 -6.26
CA ARG A 40 9.35 -6.95 -6.66
C ARG A 40 8.65 -7.60 -5.47
N GLU A 41 9.35 -7.78 -4.35
CA GLU A 41 8.77 -8.33 -3.12
C GLU A 41 7.56 -7.49 -2.66
N TYR A 42 7.61 -6.17 -2.81
CA TYR A 42 6.47 -5.31 -2.49
C TYR A 42 5.28 -5.51 -3.43
N VAL A 43 5.51 -5.66 -4.74
CA VAL A 43 4.43 -5.97 -5.69
C VAL A 43 3.83 -7.34 -5.40
N GLU A 44 4.64 -8.36 -5.14
CA GLU A 44 4.18 -9.71 -4.75
C GLU A 44 3.33 -9.64 -3.47
N TYR A 45 3.80 -8.90 -2.46
CA TYR A 45 3.05 -8.64 -1.24
C TYR A 45 1.70 -7.94 -1.54
N LEU A 46 1.66 -6.93 -2.40
CA LEU A 46 0.42 -6.27 -2.80
C LEU A 46 -0.55 -7.25 -3.49
N VAL A 47 -0.05 -8.14 -4.35
CA VAL A 47 -0.86 -9.19 -4.99
C VAL A 47 -1.47 -10.11 -3.93
N GLU A 48 -0.67 -10.58 -2.97
CA GLU A 48 -1.14 -11.46 -1.89
C GLU A 48 -2.26 -10.79 -1.07
N VAL A 49 -2.03 -9.54 -0.63
CA VAL A 49 -3.03 -8.80 0.15
C VAL A 49 -4.28 -8.54 -0.66
N THR A 50 -4.15 -8.14 -1.92
CA THR A 50 -5.26 -7.91 -2.85
C THR A 50 -6.14 -9.16 -2.98
N ARG A 51 -5.53 -10.32 -3.22
CA ARG A 51 -6.24 -11.61 -3.29
C ARG A 51 -6.98 -11.91 -2.00
N ARG A 52 -6.31 -11.71 -0.86
CA ARG A 52 -6.90 -11.94 0.46
C ARG A 52 -8.13 -11.07 0.70
N VAL A 53 -8.07 -9.79 0.34
CA VAL A 53 -9.22 -8.88 0.46
C VAL A 53 -10.40 -9.36 -0.39
N PHE A 54 -10.16 -9.80 -1.63
CA PHE A 54 -11.22 -10.38 -2.46
C PHE A 54 -11.85 -11.63 -1.83
N ILE A 55 -11.03 -12.54 -1.28
CA ILE A 55 -11.51 -13.75 -0.59
C ILE A 55 -12.37 -13.37 0.63
N GLU A 56 -11.92 -12.43 1.44
CA GLU A 56 -12.65 -11.95 2.64
C GLU A 56 -13.99 -11.29 2.28
N MET A 57 -14.08 -10.71 1.08
CA MET A 57 -15.31 -10.14 0.54
C MET A 57 -16.18 -11.17 -0.21
N ASN A 58 -15.85 -12.46 -0.10
CA ASN A 58 -16.52 -13.56 -0.79
C ASN A 58 -16.49 -13.46 -2.33
N GLN A 59 -15.47 -12.82 -2.90
CA GLN A 59 -15.25 -12.69 -4.34
C GLN A 59 -14.10 -13.59 -4.81
N LYS A 60 -14.29 -14.91 -4.69
CA LYS A 60 -13.25 -15.90 -4.99
C LYS A 60 -12.81 -15.86 -6.46
N ASP A 61 -13.75 -15.68 -7.38
CA ASP A 61 -13.45 -15.58 -8.82
C ASP A 61 -12.54 -14.36 -9.14
N ALA A 62 -12.74 -13.24 -8.44
CA ALA A 62 -11.87 -12.08 -8.57
C ALA A 62 -10.46 -12.37 -8.03
N ALA A 63 -10.36 -13.05 -6.88
CA ALA A 63 -9.08 -13.46 -6.31
C ALA A 63 -8.30 -14.43 -7.21
N GLU A 64 -8.99 -15.35 -7.90
CA GLU A 64 -8.39 -16.25 -8.88
C GLU A 64 -7.91 -15.49 -10.13
N LYS A 65 -8.71 -14.55 -10.65
CA LYS A 65 -8.28 -13.69 -11.76
C LYS A 65 -7.03 -12.88 -11.40
N VAL A 66 -6.92 -12.38 -10.16
CA VAL A 66 -5.71 -11.71 -9.68
C VAL A 66 -4.53 -12.70 -9.69
N GLU A 67 -4.69 -13.92 -9.19
CA GLU A 67 -3.63 -14.93 -9.22
C GLU A 67 -3.15 -15.20 -10.65
N VAL A 68 -4.06 -15.48 -11.58
CA VAL A 68 -3.72 -15.74 -12.98
C VAL A 68 -3.05 -14.54 -13.64
N LEU A 69 -3.51 -13.32 -13.36
CA LEU A 69 -2.95 -12.09 -13.93
C LEU A 69 -1.50 -11.86 -13.51
N PHE A 70 -1.15 -12.25 -12.28
CA PHE A 70 0.17 -12.06 -11.69
C PHE A 70 1.03 -13.32 -11.66
N GLU A 71 0.52 -14.45 -12.16
CA GLU A 71 1.30 -15.66 -12.36
C GLU A 71 2.33 -15.41 -13.47
N ALA A 72 3.62 -15.54 -13.14
CA ALA A 72 4.68 -15.48 -14.14
C ALA A 72 4.63 -16.74 -15.02
N GLU A 73 4.91 -16.60 -16.32
CA GLU A 73 5.09 -17.77 -17.19
C GLU A 73 6.24 -18.62 -16.62
N ARG A 74 5.88 -19.80 -16.10
CA ARG A 74 6.74 -20.72 -15.33
C ARG A 74 8.00 -21.20 -16.06
N SER A 75 8.24 -20.82 -17.32
CA SER A 75 9.30 -21.38 -18.17
C SER A 75 10.46 -20.44 -18.52
N GLY A 76 10.61 -19.26 -17.91
CA GLY A 76 11.77 -18.41 -18.29
C GLY A 76 12.07 -17.14 -17.51
N GLY A 77 11.50 -16.92 -16.32
CA GLY A 77 11.77 -15.70 -15.55
C GLY A 77 11.20 -14.42 -16.16
N HIS A 78 10.19 -14.55 -17.02
CA HIS A 78 9.49 -13.42 -17.61
C HIS A 78 8.45 -12.87 -16.62
N GLN A 79 8.36 -11.55 -16.55
CA GLN A 79 7.36 -10.85 -15.74
C GLN A 79 5.95 -11.22 -16.14
N SER A 80 5.06 -11.30 -15.17
CA SER A 80 3.64 -11.54 -15.43
C SER A 80 3.02 -10.39 -16.23
N VAL A 81 1.84 -10.62 -16.80
CA VAL A 81 1.08 -9.57 -17.48
C VAL A 81 0.75 -8.44 -16.50
N GLY A 82 0.33 -8.77 -15.28
CA GLY A 82 0.03 -7.80 -14.23
C GLY A 82 1.24 -6.94 -13.84
N GLU A 83 2.41 -7.54 -13.66
CA GLU A 83 3.65 -6.81 -13.31
C GLU A 83 4.06 -5.82 -14.40
N ARG A 84 4.00 -6.23 -15.67
CA ARG A 84 4.29 -5.33 -16.81
C ARG A 84 3.32 -4.15 -16.84
N GLN A 85 2.03 -4.41 -16.66
CA GLN A 85 1.03 -3.34 -16.64
C GLN A 85 1.20 -2.38 -15.45
N ILE A 86 1.52 -2.89 -14.26
CA ILE A 86 1.84 -2.03 -13.10
C ILE A 86 3.00 -1.10 -13.45
N ARG A 87 4.09 -1.62 -14.04
CA ARG A 87 5.23 -0.78 -14.44
C ARG A 87 4.80 0.33 -15.40
N ASP A 88 4.03 0.00 -16.42
CA ASP A 88 3.58 0.96 -17.43
C ASP A 88 2.66 2.02 -16.83
N ILE A 89 1.80 1.63 -15.89
CA ILE A 89 0.93 2.57 -15.15
C ILE A 89 1.77 3.48 -14.25
N LEU A 90 2.71 2.92 -13.49
CA LEU A 90 3.62 3.69 -12.65
C LEU A 90 4.42 4.69 -13.48
N GLN A 91 4.93 4.29 -14.66
CA GLN A 91 5.63 5.19 -15.57
C GLN A 91 4.74 6.37 -16.00
N ARG A 92 3.48 6.11 -16.38
CA ARG A 92 2.52 7.17 -16.73
C ARG A 92 2.22 8.09 -15.55
N MET A 93 2.06 7.52 -14.35
CA MET A 93 1.84 8.29 -13.11
C MET A 93 3.06 9.16 -12.76
N ARG A 94 4.29 8.67 -12.99
CA ARG A 94 5.53 9.46 -12.84
C ARG A 94 5.52 10.66 -13.79
N SER A 95 5.23 10.44 -15.09
CA SER A 95 5.13 11.52 -16.07
C SER A 95 4.09 12.57 -15.67
N PHE A 96 2.92 12.14 -15.23
CA PHE A 96 1.88 13.06 -14.74
C PHE A 96 2.35 13.89 -13.54
N ASN A 97 2.99 13.25 -12.55
CA ASN A 97 3.50 13.93 -11.37
C ASN A 97 4.60 14.95 -11.72
N ALA A 98 5.47 14.61 -12.68
CA ALA A 98 6.53 15.49 -13.17
C ALA A 98 5.98 16.71 -13.93
N GLU A 99 4.92 16.54 -14.72
CA GLU A 99 4.23 17.65 -15.41
C GLU A 99 3.47 18.57 -14.46
N ARG A 100 3.05 18.05 -13.28
CA ARG A 100 2.19 18.76 -12.33
C ARG A 100 2.73 18.63 -10.90
N PRO A 101 3.91 19.20 -10.61
CA PRO A 101 4.55 19.05 -9.30
C PRO A 101 3.69 19.59 -8.14
N ASN A 102 2.86 20.60 -8.38
CA ASN A 102 1.98 21.21 -7.38
C ASN A 102 0.57 20.61 -7.32
N SER A 103 0.29 19.54 -8.07
CA SER A 103 -1.03 18.90 -8.02
C SER A 103 -1.30 18.33 -6.63
N PRO A 104 -2.51 18.52 -6.06
CA PRO A 104 -2.91 17.81 -4.85
C PRO A 104 -3.14 16.31 -5.09
N LEU A 105 -3.32 15.90 -6.36
CA LEU A 105 -3.42 14.49 -6.73
C LEU A 105 -2.02 13.86 -6.67
N ARG A 106 -1.89 12.85 -5.82
CA ARG A 106 -0.68 12.03 -5.68
C ARG A 106 -1.05 10.59 -5.95
N PHE A 107 -0.36 10.00 -6.91
CA PHE A 107 -0.49 8.58 -7.21
C PHE A 107 0.42 7.74 -6.31
N ASP A 108 -0.08 6.56 -5.94
CA ASP A 108 0.60 5.55 -5.14
C ASP A 108 0.67 4.22 -5.93
N VAL A 109 1.48 3.29 -5.43
CA VAL A 109 1.66 1.98 -6.08
C VAL A 109 0.38 1.14 -6.00
N GLU A 110 -0.37 1.26 -4.91
CA GLU A 110 -1.68 0.63 -4.73
C GLU A 110 -2.69 1.12 -5.77
N GLY A 111 -2.68 2.39 -6.11
CA GLY A 111 -3.51 2.96 -7.18
C GLY A 111 -3.14 2.38 -8.54
N ALA A 112 -1.85 2.16 -8.80
CA ALA A 112 -1.41 1.45 -10.00
C ALA A 112 -1.92 0.00 -10.02
N MET A 113 -1.87 -0.71 -8.89
CA MET A 113 -2.46 -2.05 -8.74
C MET A 113 -3.97 -2.03 -9.06
N LEU A 114 -4.75 -1.14 -8.45
CA LEU A 114 -6.19 -1.05 -8.70
C LEU A 114 -6.51 -0.75 -10.17
N GLN A 115 -5.76 0.15 -10.80
CA GLN A 115 -5.94 0.45 -12.21
C GLN A 115 -5.61 -0.77 -13.09
N THR A 116 -4.58 -1.55 -12.74
CA THR A 116 -4.28 -2.83 -13.41
C THR A 116 -5.47 -3.78 -13.31
N LEU A 117 -6.07 -3.95 -12.14
CA LEU A 117 -7.23 -4.83 -11.96
C LEU A 117 -8.42 -4.40 -12.84
N VAL A 118 -8.75 -3.10 -12.83
CA VAL A 118 -9.84 -2.54 -13.66
C VAL A 118 -9.56 -2.78 -15.15
N ASN A 119 -8.33 -2.55 -15.61
CA ASN A 119 -7.95 -2.73 -17.01
C ASN A 119 -8.10 -4.19 -17.49
N ASN A 120 -8.07 -5.16 -16.57
CA ASN A 120 -8.23 -6.59 -16.87
C ASN A 120 -9.64 -7.12 -16.53
N GLY A 121 -10.63 -6.23 -16.39
CA GLY A 121 -12.03 -6.62 -16.18
C GLY A 121 -12.31 -7.26 -14.82
N ILE A 122 -11.47 -6.98 -13.83
CA ILE A 122 -11.71 -7.38 -12.43
C ILE A 122 -12.51 -6.26 -11.78
N ASP A 123 -13.76 -6.57 -11.44
CA ASP A 123 -14.66 -5.63 -10.77
C ASP A 123 -14.17 -5.36 -9.33
N ILE A 124 -14.12 -4.09 -8.95
CA ILE A 124 -13.60 -3.64 -7.66
C ILE A 124 -14.75 -3.07 -6.84
N PRO A 125 -15.23 -3.76 -5.80
CA PRO A 125 -16.30 -3.24 -4.97
C PRO A 125 -15.93 -1.93 -4.27
N ASN A 126 -16.92 -1.10 -3.99
CA ASN A 126 -16.71 0.20 -3.32
C ASN A 126 -15.97 0.10 -1.97
N GLN A 127 -16.08 -1.03 -1.26
CA GLN A 127 -15.41 -1.26 0.03
C GLN A 127 -13.95 -1.74 -0.12
N PHE A 128 -13.55 -2.16 -1.32
CA PHE A 128 -12.28 -2.83 -1.55
C PHE A 128 -11.10 -1.97 -1.14
N ARG A 129 -11.05 -0.71 -1.59
CA ARG A 129 -9.93 0.20 -1.24
C ARG A 129 -9.77 0.34 0.28
N ARG A 130 -10.88 0.51 1.01
CA ARG A 130 -10.85 0.63 2.47
C ARG A 130 -10.30 -0.62 3.14
N ASN A 131 -10.72 -1.80 2.67
CA ASN A 131 -10.24 -3.08 3.19
C ASN A 131 -8.76 -3.31 2.85
N LEU A 132 -8.34 -2.97 1.62
CA LEU A 132 -6.95 -3.00 1.20
C LEU A 132 -6.09 -2.12 2.11
N ASP A 133 -6.44 -0.84 2.26
CA ASP A 133 -5.72 0.10 3.12
C ASP A 133 -5.66 -0.41 4.58
N GLN A 134 -6.73 -1.04 5.08
CA GLN A 134 -6.74 -1.66 6.40
C GLN A 134 -5.73 -2.80 6.51
N ARG A 135 -5.67 -3.71 5.53
CA ARG A 135 -4.73 -4.83 5.55
C ARG A 135 -3.27 -4.38 5.44
N LEU A 136 -3.01 -3.38 4.61
CA LEU A 136 -1.68 -2.77 4.47
C LEU A 136 -1.21 -2.11 5.78
N ARG A 137 -2.13 -1.50 6.54
CA ARG A 137 -1.83 -1.00 7.89
C ARG A 137 -1.51 -2.09 8.90
N GLU A 138 -2.27 -3.17 8.88
CA GLU A 138 -2.16 -4.25 9.87
C GLU A 138 -0.86 -5.03 9.70
N LYS A 139 -0.39 -5.17 8.46
CA LYS A 139 0.84 -5.90 8.14
C LYS A 139 1.70 -5.11 7.15
N PRO A 140 2.29 -3.98 7.54
CA PRO A 140 3.05 -3.14 6.62
C PRO A 140 4.22 -3.91 6.01
N PHE A 141 4.51 -3.61 4.75
CA PHE A 141 5.72 -4.09 4.10
C PHE A 141 6.94 -3.41 4.70
N TRP A 142 7.94 -4.21 5.06
CA TRP A 142 9.24 -3.73 5.53
C TRP A 142 10.31 -4.17 4.53
N PRO A 143 10.95 -3.23 3.81
CA PRO A 143 12.03 -3.59 2.90
C PRO A 143 13.18 -4.23 3.69
N ARG A 144 13.82 -5.25 3.11
CA ARG A 144 14.85 -6.04 3.81
C ARG A 144 16.18 -5.31 3.88
N ARG A 145 16.41 -4.34 3.00
CA ARG A 145 17.66 -3.59 2.88
C ARG A 145 17.42 -2.10 3.10
N PRO A 146 18.40 -1.37 3.68
CA PRO A 146 18.31 0.08 3.75
C PRO A 146 18.18 0.64 2.33
N THR A 147 17.20 1.53 2.14
CA THR A 147 17.00 2.30 0.91
C THR A 147 18.33 2.91 0.45
N ARG A 148 18.58 2.96 -0.86
CA ARG A 148 19.81 3.56 -1.39
C ARG A 148 19.91 4.99 -0.86
N LYS A 149 20.86 5.26 0.04
CA LYS A 149 21.26 6.64 0.32
C LYS A 149 21.91 7.14 -0.97
N GLY A 150 21.19 8.00 -1.68
CA GLY A 150 21.79 8.84 -2.73
C GLY A 150 22.85 9.76 -2.12
#